data_AF-D3S590-F1
#
_entry.id   AF-D3S590-F1
#
_cell.length_a   1.000
_cell.length_b   1.000
_cell.length_c   1.000
_cell.angle_alpha   90.00
_cell.angle_beta   90.00
_cell.angle_gamma   90.00
#
_symmetry.space_group_name_H-M   'P 1'
#
loop_
_entity.id
_entity.type
_entity.pdbx_description
1 polymer ?
#
loop_
_entity_poly.entity_id
_entity_poly.type
_entity_poly.pdbx_seq_one_letter_code
_entity_poly.pdbx_strand_id
1 'polypeptide(L)'
;MKNKITKPKKAQVSLEFSFLFLAILLASIITITYFLSQNFSKDDKIISDVENAAKTAVILANSGYNGINPNVTLIYGGISWSEDKKNIYIYISPKSYITPEIENFIVGYIYNTTKINQSEYNITINP
;
A
#
# COMPACT_ATOMS: atom_id res chain seq x y z
N MET A 1 -26.43 -57.94 -27.35
CA MET A 1 -26.53 -56.51 -26.95
C MET A 1 -25.21 -56.08 -26.32
N LYS A 2 -24.47 -55.15 -26.92
CA LYS A 2 -23.25 -54.58 -26.32
C LYS A 2 -23.65 -53.33 -25.52
N ASN A 3 -23.50 -53.37 -24.20
CA ASN A 3 -23.67 -52.18 -23.36
C ASN A 3 -22.56 -51.18 -23.69
N LYS A 4 -22.97 -50.02 -24.22
CA LYS A 4 -22.08 -48.90 -24.53
C LYS A 4 -21.77 -48.20 -23.20
N ILE A 5 -20.69 -48.60 -22.54
CA ILE A 5 -20.18 -47.89 -21.37
C ILE A 5 -19.66 -46.54 -21.85
N THR A 6 -20.44 -45.48 -21.66
CA THR A 6 -20.02 -44.10 -21.89
C THR A 6 -18.94 -43.76 -20.86
N LYS A 7 -17.68 -43.79 -21.29
CA LYS A 7 -16.56 -43.31 -20.47
C LYS A 7 -16.87 -41.88 -20.02
N PRO A 8 -16.92 -41.57 -18.71
CA PRO A 8 -17.11 -40.20 -18.27
C PRO A 8 -15.96 -39.37 -18.84
N LYS A 9 -16.31 -38.31 -19.59
CA LYS A 9 -15.35 -37.44 -20.25
C LYS A 9 -14.55 -36.73 -19.16
N LYS A 10 -13.29 -37.11 -18.96
CA LYS A 10 -12.36 -36.49 -17.99
C LYS A 10 -12.37 -34.94 -18.04
N ALA A 11 -12.61 -34.37 -19.23
CA ALA A 11 -12.76 -32.94 -19.45
C ALA A 11 -13.97 -32.29 -18.74
N GLN A 12 -15.06 -33.03 -18.51
CA GLN A 12 -16.24 -32.54 -17.80
C GLN A 12 -15.94 -32.37 -16.31
N VAL A 13 -15.27 -33.34 -15.69
CA VAL A 13 -14.89 -33.31 -14.28
C VAL A 13 -13.90 -32.17 -13.99
N SER A 14 -12.92 -31.93 -14.86
CA SER A 14 -11.97 -30.81 -14.71
C SER A 14 -12.64 -29.44 -14.82
N LEU A 15 -13.67 -29.32 -15.66
CA LEU A 15 -14.40 -28.09 -15.88
C LEU A 15 -15.32 -27.78 -14.68
N GLU A 16 -16.03 -28.77 -14.15
CA GLU A 16 -16.83 -28.66 -12.93
C GLU A 16 -15.96 -28.27 -11.71
N PHE A 17 -14.79 -28.90 -11.56
CA PHE A 17 -13.82 -28.53 -10.51
C PHE A 17 -13.31 -27.10 -10.65
N SER A 18 -13.06 -26.63 -11.88
CA SER A 18 -12.58 -25.26 -12.12
C SER A 18 -13.65 -24.22 -11.75
N PHE A 19 -14.92 -24.50 -12.05
CA PHE A 19 -16.02 -23.64 -11.63
C PHE A 19 -16.20 -23.63 -10.10
N LEU A 20 -16.07 -24.78 -9.46
CA LEU A 20 -16.12 -24.86 -8.00
C LEU A 20 -14.98 -24.04 -7.37
N PHE A 21 -13.75 -24.19 -7.89
CA PHE A 21 -12.61 -23.41 -7.43
C PHE A 21 -12.82 -21.91 -7.64
N LEU A 22 -13.31 -21.49 -8.81
CA LEU A 22 -13.61 -20.10 -9.10
C LEU A 22 -14.68 -19.54 -8.14
N ALA A 23 -15.72 -20.31 -7.85
CA ALA A 23 -16.77 -19.91 -6.91
C ALA A 23 -16.21 -19.71 -5.49
N ILE A 24 -15.35 -20.62 -5.02
CA ILE A 24 -14.68 -20.50 -3.72
C ILE A 24 -13.76 -19.28 -3.69
N LEU A 25 -13.01 -19.04 -4.77
CA LEU A 25 -12.12 -17.88 -4.89
C LEU A 25 -12.91 -16.57 -4.82
N LEU A 26 -13.99 -16.46 -5.59
CA LEU A 26 -14.89 -15.30 -5.57
C LEU A 26 -15.48 -15.06 -4.18
N ALA A 27 -16.04 -16.10 -3.55
CA ALA A 27 -16.60 -16.01 -2.21
C ALA A 27 -15.53 -15.55 -1.18
N SER A 28 -14.30 -16.06 -1.30
CA SER A 28 -13.18 -15.66 -0.45
C SER A 28 -12.81 -14.19 -0.63
N ILE A 29 -12.68 -13.73 -1.88
CA ILE A 29 -12.36 -12.32 -2.20
C ILE A 29 -13.45 -11.39 -1.66
N ILE A 30 -14.72 -11.72 -1.87
CA ILE A 30 -15.84 -10.91 -1.37
C ILE A 30 -15.81 -10.83 0.16
N THR A 31 -15.60 -11.98 0.83
CA THR A 31 -15.57 -12.04 2.30
C THR A 31 -14.41 -11.22 2.87
N ILE A 32 -13.21 -11.34 2.29
CA ILE A 32 -12.04 -10.56 2.70
C ILE A 32 -12.29 -9.07 2.46
N THR A 33 -12.81 -8.70 1.30
CA THR A 33 -13.09 -7.30 0.95
C THR A 33 -14.10 -6.70 1.92
N TYR A 34 -15.17 -7.43 2.23
CA TYR A 34 -16.18 -7.01 3.19
C TYR A 34 -15.59 -6.81 4.59
N PHE A 35 -14.81 -7.79 5.07
CA PHE A 35 -14.10 -7.69 6.35
C PHE A 35 -13.20 -6.46 6.40
N LEU A 36 -12.40 -6.22 5.34
CA LEU A 36 -11.54 -5.05 5.26
C LEU A 36 -12.34 -3.75 5.29
N SER A 37 -13.44 -3.65 4.55
CA SER A 37 -14.28 -2.45 4.53
C SER A 37 -15.00 -2.15 5.84
N GLN A 38 -15.28 -3.17 6.66
CA GLN A 38 -15.93 -3.03 7.96
C GLN A 38 -14.95 -2.63 9.07
N ASN A 39 -13.70 -3.09 8.97
CA ASN A 39 -12.71 -2.95 10.03
C ASN A 39 -11.69 -1.83 9.78
N PHE A 40 -11.50 -1.40 8.54
CA PHE A 40 -10.57 -0.33 8.19
C PHE A 40 -11.33 0.86 7.63
N SER A 41 -11.12 2.01 8.26
CA SER A 41 -11.66 3.28 7.77
C SER A 41 -10.90 3.75 6.53
N LYS A 42 -11.49 4.70 5.81
CA LYS A 42 -10.81 5.39 4.71
C LYS A 42 -9.48 6.01 5.18
N ASP A 43 -9.45 6.53 6.40
CA ASP A 43 -8.24 7.14 6.98
C ASP A 43 -7.13 6.10 7.25
N ASP A 44 -7.49 4.87 7.66
CA ASP A 44 -6.50 3.79 7.83
C ASP A 44 -5.81 3.43 6.51
N LYS A 45 -6.60 3.38 5.43
CA LYS A 45 -6.06 3.18 4.09
C LYS A 45 -5.12 4.32 3.69
N ILE A 46 -5.51 5.56 3.96
CA ILE A 46 -4.70 6.74 3.65
C ILE A 46 -3.37 6.72 4.41
N ILE A 47 -3.38 6.39 5.71
CA ILE A 47 -2.15 6.23 6.50
C ILE A 47 -1.23 5.17 5.87
N SER A 48 -1.79 4.01 5.50
CA SER A 48 -1.04 2.94 4.85
C SER A 48 -0.44 3.39 3.50
N ASP A 49 -1.21 4.12 2.68
CA ASP A 49 -0.74 4.64 1.39
C ASP A 49 0.36 5.69 1.59
N VAL A 50 0.23 6.56 2.58
CA VAL A 50 1.25 7.55 2.97
C VAL A 50 2.52 6.87 3.47
N GLU A 51 2.43 5.87 4.34
CA GLU A 51 3.58 5.12 4.84
C GLU A 51 4.35 4.45 3.69
N ASN A 52 3.65 3.79 2.78
CA ASN A 52 4.29 3.15 1.63
C ASN A 52 4.98 4.18 0.74
N ALA A 53 4.31 5.30 0.45
CA ALA A 53 4.91 6.38 -0.34
C ALA A 53 6.11 7.02 0.37
N ALA A 54 6.08 7.18 1.69
CA ALA A 54 7.18 7.72 2.48
C ALA A 54 8.42 6.80 2.42
N LYS A 55 8.24 5.48 2.60
CA LYS A 55 9.32 4.50 2.44
C LYS A 55 9.96 4.59 1.06
N THR A 56 9.12 4.64 0.01
CA THR A 56 9.61 4.80 -1.36
C THR A 56 10.35 6.12 -1.56
N ALA A 57 9.82 7.23 -1.05
CA ALA A 57 10.47 8.53 -1.15
C ALA A 57 11.86 8.53 -0.50
N VAL A 58 12.00 7.94 0.69
CA VAL A 58 13.31 7.81 1.36
C VAL A 58 14.30 6.99 0.53
N ILE A 59 13.84 5.87 -0.06
CA ILE A 59 14.67 5.04 -0.96
C ILE A 59 15.12 5.84 -2.19
N LEU A 60 14.20 6.61 -2.79
CA LEU A 60 14.50 7.45 -3.96
C LEU A 60 15.47 8.58 -3.61
N ALA A 61 15.30 9.24 -2.47
CA ALA A 61 16.22 10.26 -1.98
C ALA A 61 17.63 9.68 -1.79
N ASN A 62 17.75 8.51 -1.15
CA ASN A 62 19.04 7.82 -1.01
C ASN A 62 19.67 7.42 -2.36
N SER A 63 18.88 7.31 -3.42
CA SER A 63 19.33 6.88 -4.75
C SER A 63 19.76 8.03 -5.65
N GLY A 64 19.76 9.29 -5.17
CA GLY A 64 20.11 10.44 -6.02
C GLY A 64 18.95 10.92 -6.92
N TYR A 65 17.73 10.42 -6.72
CA TYR A 65 16.62 10.70 -7.63
C TYR A 65 16.25 12.18 -7.65
N ASN A 66 15.99 12.74 -8.83
CA ASN A 66 15.75 14.17 -9.04
C ASN A 66 16.83 15.10 -8.46
N GLY A 67 18.08 14.63 -8.35
CA GLY A 67 19.18 15.41 -7.80
C GLY A 67 19.21 15.47 -6.26
N ILE A 68 18.24 14.82 -5.59
CA ILE A 68 18.24 14.69 -4.13
C ILE A 68 19.32 13.72 -3.73
N ASN A 69 20.35 14.19 -3.05
CA ASN A 69 21.44 13.35 -2.56
C ASN A 69 21.73 13.70 -1.10
N PRO A 70 21.16 12.96 -0.13
CA PRO A 70 21.51 13.15 1.25
C PRO A 70 22.97 12.73 1.48
N ASN A 71 23.72 13.56 2.20
CA ASN A 71 25.14 13.29 2.50
C ASN A 71 25.37 11.98 3.28
N VAL A 72 24.30 11.36 3.78
CA VAL A 72 24.27 10.09 4.51
C VAL A 72 23.04 9.29 4.09
N THR A 73 23.07 7.97 4.28
CA THR A 73 21.89 7.15 4.07
C THR A 73 20.80 7.49 5.08
N LEU A 74 19.65 7.92 4.59
CA LEU A 74 18.45 8.15 5.37
C LEU A 74 17.74 6.81 5.64
N ILE A 75 17.25 6.64 6.86
CA ILE A 75 16.55 5.46 7.33
C ILE A 75 15.14 5.89 7.72
N TYR A 76 14.14 5.27 7.08
CA TYR A 76 12.75 5.42 7.51
C TYR A 76 12.56 4.75 8.88
N GLY A 77 12.15 5.53 9.88
CA GLY A 77 11.99 5.09 11.27
C GLY A 77 10.56 4.73 11.65
N GLY A 78 9.55 5.23 10.93
CA GLY A 78 8.15 4.93 11.20
C GLY A 78 7.21 6.09 10.90
N ILE A 79 5.94 5.88 11.21
CA ILE A 79 4.86 6.85 11.06
C ILE A 79 4.02 6.86 12.33
N SER A 80 3.55 8.03 12.74
CA SER A 80 2.50 8.20 13.74
C SER A 80 1.50 9.24 13.26
N TRP A 81 0.38 9.38 13.96
CA TRP A 81 -0.69 10.30 13.55
C TRP A 81 -1.48 10.79 14.76
N SER A 82 -2.17 11.93 14.59
CA SER A 82 -3.12 12.46 15.58
C SER A 82 -4.38 11.59 15.69
N GLU A 83 -5.16 11.72 16.76
CA GLU A 83 -6.36 10.89 16.98
C GLU A 83 -7.37 10.93 15.82
N ASP A 84 -7.49 12.08 15.15
CA ASP A 84 -8.34 12.29 13.97
C ASP A 84 -7.72 11.79 12.65
N LYS A 85 -6.48 11.27 12.70
CA LYS A 85 -5.69 10.74 11.57
C LYS A 85 -5.37 11.78 10.49
N LYS A 86 -5.57 13.08 10.76
CA LYS A 86 -5.34 14.16 9.80
C LYS A 86 -3.93 14.73 9.86
N ASN A 87 -3.30 14.74 11.02
CA ASN A 87 -1.88 15.08 11.14
C ASN A 87 -1.07 13.79 11.15
N ILE A 88 -0.14 13.67 10.20
CA ILE A 88 0.67 12.49 9.96
C ILE A 88 2.14 12.88 10.16
N TYR A 89 2.80 12.17 11.06
CA TYR A 89 4.19 12.41 11.45
C TYR A 89 5.06 11.26 10.95
N ILE A 90 6.03 11.57 10.10
CA ILE A 90 6.97 10.60 9.55
C ILE A 90 8.32 10.78 10.21
N TYR A 91 8.90 9.70 10.72
CA TYR A 91 10.20 9.73 11.38
C TYR A 91 11.27 9.17 10.46
N ILE A 92 12.37 9.92 10.30
CA ILE A 92 13.51 9.56 9.46
C ILE A 92 14.81 9.88 10.22
N SER A 93 15.78 8.98 10.15
CA SER A 93 17.08 9.12 10.82
C SER A 93 18.21 9.07 9.80
N PRO A 94 19.33 9.79 10.01
CA PRO A 94 19.58 10.79 11.06
C PRO A 94 18.90 12.15 10.78
N LYS A 95 18.20 12.70 11.78
CA LYS A 95 17.43 13.96 11.67
C LYS A 95 18.28 15.15 11.20
N SER A 96 19.55 15.21 11.60
CA SER A 96 20.46 16.31 11.26
C SER A 96 20.80 16.44 9.78
N TYR A 97 20.50 15.43 8.97
CA TYR A 97 20.80 15.41 7.53
C TYR A 97 19.57 15.61 6.65
N ILE A 98 18.40 15.85 7.26
CA ILE A 98 17.18 16.17 6.53
C ILE A 98 17.15 17.68 6.30
N THR A 99 17.58 18.07 5.11
CA THR A 99 17.48 19.45 4.66
C THR A 99 16.03 19.76 4.25
N PRO A 100 15.63 21.04 4.20
CA PRO A 100 14.31 21.44 3.69
C PRO A 100 14.03 20.91 2.28
N GLU A 101 15.07 20.74 1.45
CA GLU A 101 14.94 20.18 0.10
C GLU A 101 14.54 18.70 0.14
N ILE A 102 15.19 17.89 0.99
CA ILE A 102 14.85 16.48 1.19
C ILE A 102 13.45 16.36 1.77
N GLU A 103 13.11 17.19 2.76
CA GLU A 103 11.77 17.23 3.35
C GLU A 103 10.70 17.53 2.30
N ASN A 104 10.88 18.60 1.52
CA ASN A 104 9.97 18.99 0.44
C ASN A 104 9.85 17.92 -0.63
N PHE A 105 10.96 17.26 -0.99
CA PHE A 105 10.93 16.14 -1.91
C PHE A 105 10.08 14.99 -1.38
N ILE A 106 10.28 14.57 -0.13
CA ILE A 106 9.56 13.45 0.48
C ILE A 106 8.07 13.78 0.56
N VAL A 107 7.72 14.94 1.13
CA VAL A 107 6.33 15.38 1.29
C VAL A 107 5.66 15.54 -0.08
N GLY A 108 6.35 16.17 -1.03
CA GLY A 108 5.87 16.34 -2.40
C GLY A 108 5.64 15.01 -3.12
N TYR A 109 6.55 14.05 -2.96
CA TYR A 109 6.41 12.71 -3.51
C TYR A 109 5.18 12.00 -2.95
N ILE A 110 4.96 12.08 -1.64
CA ILE A 110 3.81 11.44 -0.98
C ILE A 110 2.51 12.01 -1.52
N TYR A 111 2.34 13.34 -1.54
CA TYR A 111 1.11 13.94 -2.06
C TYR A 111 0.90 13.64 -3.55
N ASN A 112 1.97 13.67 -4.35
CA ASN A 112 1.86 13.39 -5.77
C ASN A 112 1.49 11.92 -6.04
N THR A 113 1.98 10.98 -5.24
CA THR A 113 1.76 9.55 -5.44
C THR A 113 0.40 9.11 -4.89
N THR A 114 0.04 9.57 -3.70
CA THR A 114 -1.19 9.15 -3.02
C THR A 114 -2.42 9.96 -3.46
N LYS A 115 -2.23 11.14 -4.05
CA LYS A 115 -3.30 12.07 -4.48
C LYS A 115 -4.25 12.49 -3.34
N ILE A 116 -3.79 12.42 -2.09
CA ILE A 116 -4.56 12.86 -0.93
C ILE A 116 -4.63 14.39 -0.86
N ASN A 117 -5.69 14.91 -0.23
CA ASN A 117 -5.92 16.34 -0.12
C ASN A 117 -5.00 16.96 0.94
N GLN A 118 -4.10 17.85 0.52
CA GLN A 118 -3.18 18.59 1.39
C GLN A 118 -3.87 19.49 2.41
N SER A 119 -5.11 19.93 2.14
CA SER A 119 -5.90 20.73 3.08
C SER A 119 -6.58 19.90 4.17
N GLU A 120 -6.67 18.57 3.96
CA GLU A 120 -7.32 17.65 4.89
C GLU A 120 -6.31 16.84 5.69
N TYR A 121 -5.21 16.41 5.04
CA TYR A 121 -4.13 15.66 5.67
C TYR A 121 -2.85 16.47 5.64
N ASN A 122 -2.28 16.71 6.82
CA ASN A 122 -1.04 17.43 7.00
C ASN A 122 0.09 16.46 7.32
N ILE A 123 1.11 16.41 6.46
CA ILE A 123 2.29 15.55 6.63
C ILE A 123 3.45 16.38 7.16
N THR A 124 4.06 15.93 8.24
CA THR A 124 5.26 16.54 8.83
C THR A 124 6.37 15.50 8.96
N ILE A 125 7.58 15.87 8.54
CA ILE A 125 8.77 15.02 8.69
C ILE A 125 9.49 15.42 9.98
N ASN A 126 9.76 14.46 10.85
CA ASN A 126 10.51 14.66 12.10
C ASN A 126 10.04 15.89 12.91
N PRO A 127 8.78 15.93 13.38
CA PRO A 127 8.37 16.93 14.37
C PRO A 127 9.28 16.95 15.61
#